data_AF-A0A6J0DZG5-F1
#
_entry.id   AF-A0A6J0DZG5-F1
#
_cell.length_a   1.000
_cell.length_b   1.000
_cell.length_c   1.000
_cell.angle_alpha   90.00
_cell.angle_beta   90.00
_cell.angle_gamma   90.00
#
_symmetry.space_group_name_H-M   'P 1'
#
loop_
_entity.id
_entity.type
_entity.pdbx_description
1 polymer ?
#
loop_
_entity_poly.entity_id
_entity_poly.type
_entity_poly.pdbx_seq_one_letter_code
_entity_poly.pdbx_strand_id
1 'polypeptide(L)'
;MAGSVPPALQLRDLTALGERHPDLVVEVAHPNIIHESGVQILRHANLLVGSPSALADQTTEQRLMEASNHWGHTVFVARGALWGAEDIRRLDAAGGLQSLRVTMATHPDGFRLEGSLAAVHTSGPRTVLYEGPVRGLCPLAPRNSNTMAAAALAAPSLGFDRVIGVLVADLSLTDMHVVDVELKGPPGPTGCSFAVHTHRENPAQPGAVTGSATVTAFWHSLLGAARPLQGCCQLPCRPGIHLC
;
A
#
# COMPACT_ATOMS: atom_id res chain seq x y z
N MET A 1 -7.89 -15.30 15.72
CA MET A 1 -6.46 -15.69 15.77
C MET A 1 -6.01 -16.21 17.14
N ALA A 2 -6.77 -15.99 18.23
CA ALA A 2 -6.54 -16.78 19.45
C ALA A 2 -6.68 -18.27 19.11
N GLY A 3 -5.59 -19.04 19.28
CA GLY A 3 -5.57 -20.49 19.07
C GLY A 3 -4.98 -21.01 17.76
N SER A 4 -4.59 -20.15 16.81
CA SER A 4 -4.04 -20.61 15.50
C SER A 4 -2.51 -20.67 15.46
N VAL A 5 -1.83 -19.98 16.38
CA VAL A 5 -0.35 -19.93 16.48
C VAL A 5 0.06 -20.59 17.80
N PRO A 6 1.01 -21.54 17.82
CA PRO A 6 1.50 -22.15 19.06
C PRO A 6 1.96 -21.09 20.09
N PRO A 7 1.64 -21.21 21.39
CA PRO A 7 1.99 -20.21 22.40
C PRO A 7 3.49 -19.86 22.44
N ALA A 8 4.37 -20.82 22.17
CA ALA A 8 5.82 -20.61 22.14
C ALA A 8 6.28 -19.64 21.02
N LEU A 9 5.50 -19.50 19.94
CA LEU A 9 5.74 -18.60 18.81
C LEU A 9 5.03 -17.25 18.96
N GLN A 10 4.22 -17.08 20.01
CA GLN A 10 3.54 -15.82 20.27
C GLN A 10 4.47 -14.88 21.05
N LEU A 11 4.79 -13.74 20.46
CA LEU A 11 5.43 -12.64 21.15
C LEU A 11 4.34 -11.68 21.66
N ARG A 12 4.24 -11.50 22.98
CA ARG A 12 3.20 -10.66 23.60
C ARG A 12 3.55 -9.18 23.64
N ASP A 13 4.84 -8.87 23.58
CA ASP A 13 5.36 -7.52 23.62
C ASP A 13 6.46 -7.36 22.56
N LEU A 14 6.30 -6.37 21.68
CA LEU A 14 7.28 -6.07 20.64
C LEU A 14 8.62 -5.60 21.21
N THR A 15 8.69 -5.13 22.46
CA THR A 15 9.97 -4.81 23.13
C THR A 15 10.91 -6.00 23.22
N ALA A 16 10.37 -7.22 23.30
CA ALA A 16 11.14 -8.46 23.34
C ALA A 16 11.45 -9.03 21.93
N LEU A 17 11.21 -8.27 20.85
CA LEU A 17 11.46 -8.73 19.48
C LEU A 17 12.90 -9.20 19.25
N GLY A 18 13.87 -8.50 19.86
CA GLY A 18 15.28 -8.82 19.75
C GLY A 18 15.63 -10.24 20.25
N GLU A 19 14.90 -10.77 21.22
CA GLU A 19 15.11 -12.12 21.77
C GLU A 19 14.78 -13.24 20.76
N ARG A 20 14.01 -12.91 19.72
CA ARG A 20 13.58 -13.86 18.69
C ARG A 20 14.49 -13.88 17.47
N HIS A 21 15.41 -12.92 17.36
CA HIS A 21 16.34 -12.77 16.23
C HIS A 21 15.68 -12.95 14.85
N PRO A 22 14.59 -12.23 14.53
CA PRO A 22 13.91 -12.41 13.24
C PRO A 22 14.73 -11.79 12.10
N ASP A 23 14.79 -12.45 10.95
CA ASP A 23 15.38 -11.86 9.74
C ASP A 23 14.44 -10.83 9.08
N LEU A 24 13.13 -11.05 9.22
CA LEU A 24 12.05 -10.25 8.64
C LEU A 24 10.86 -10.22 9.58
N VAL A 25 10.31 -9.02 9.79
CA VAL A 25 9.01 -8.81 10.43
C VAL A 25 8.00 -8.36 9.38
N VAL A 26 6.82 -8.96 9.40
CA VAL A 26 5.76 -8.67 8.43
C VAL A 26 4.58 -8.04 9.15
N GLU A 27 4.25 -6.81 8.80
CA GLU A 27 3.06 -6.13 9.31
C GLU A 27 1.84 -6.49 8.45
N VAL A 28 0.84 -7.12 9.05
CA VAL A 28 -0.46 -7.48 8.43
C VAL A 28 -1.61 -7.16 9.40
N ALA A 29 -1.59 -5.97 9.99
CA ALA A 29 -2.49 -5.59 11.08
C ALA A 29 -3.13 -4.20 10.86
N HIS A 30 -2.34 -3.15 11.02
CA HIS A 30 -2.79 -1.76 10.98
C HIS A 30 -1.59 -0.82 10.75
N PRO A 31 -1.74 0.29 10.00
CA PRO A 31 -0.66 1.27 9.83
C PRO A 31 -0.10 1.83 11.15
N ASN A 32 -0.89 1.85 12.23
CA ASN A 32 -0.41 2.26 13.56
C ASN A 32 0.77 1.45 14.08
N ILE A 33 0.86 0.16 13.72
CA ILE A 33 2.01 -0.67 14.10
C ILE A 33 3.30 -0.12 13.47
N ILE A 34 3.21 0.41 12.25
CA ILE A 34 4.34 1.04 11.56
C ILE A 34 4.70 2.39 12.21
N HIS A 35 3.70 3.21 12.52
CA HIS A 35 3.89 4.49 13.22
C HIS A 35 4.58 4.32 14.58
N GLU A 36 4.14 3.34 15.37
CA GLU A 36 4.56 3.15 16.75
C GLU A 36 5.84 2.30 16.88
N SER A 37 5.95 1.23 16.09
CA SER A 37 6.96 0.19 16.28
C SER A 37 7.92 0.01 15.11
N GLY A 38 7.69 0.66 13.96
CA GLY A 38 8.49 0.43 12.75
C GLY A 38 10.00 0.69 12.94
N VAL A 39 10.36 1.78 13.63
CA VAL A 39 11.76 2.10 13.96
C VAL A 39 12.37 1.05 14.89
N GLN A 40 11.62 0.58 15.88
CA GLN A 40 12.08 -0.43 16.83
C GLN A 40 12.32 -1.78 16.13
N ILE A 41 11.43 -2.16 15.20
CA ILE A 41 11.59 -3.36 14.37
C ILE A 41 12.88 -3.28 13.56
N LEU A 42 13.14 -2.13 12.92
CA LEU A 42 14.34 -1.91 12.11
C LEU A 42 15.66 -1.94 12.90
N ARG A 43 15.63 -1.98 14.24
CA ARG A 43 16.85 -2.23 15.04
C ARG A 43 17.28 -3.69 15.00
N HIS A 44 16.38 -4.59 14.62
CA HIS A 44 16.56 -6.03 14.77
C HIS A 44 16.36 -6.81 13.47
N ALA A 45 15.56 -6.29 12.53
CA ALA A 45 15.14 -7.04 11.35
C ALA A 45 14.77 -6.15 10.17
N ASN A 46 14.72 -6.75 8.98
CA ASN A 46 14.00 -6.15 7.86
C ASN A 46 12.50 -6.06 8.18
N LEU A 47 11.80 -5.13 7.55
CA LEU A 47 10.38 -4.89 7.77
C LEU A 47 9.62 -4.95 6.45
N LEU A 48 8.60 -5.79 6.34
CA LEU A 48 7.61 -5.73 5.27
C LEU A 48 6.35 -5.03 5.78
N VAL A 49 6.10 -3.82 5.28
CA VAL A 49 4.91 -3.02 5.54
C VAL A 49 3.76 -3.52 4.67
N GLY A 50 2.71 -4.05 5.30
CA GLY A 50 1.49 -4.48 4.61
C GLY A 50 0.41 -3.42 4.52
N SER A 51 0.56 -2.34 5.28
CA SER A 51 -0.28 -1.16 5.24
C SER A 51 0.50 0.06 4.70
N PRO A 52 0.70 0.18 3.37
CA PRO A 52 1.44 1.31 2.77
C PRO A 52 0.86 2.69 3.13
N SER A 53 -0.42 2.76 3.53
CA SER A 53 -1.05 3.99 4.01
C SER A 53 -0.32 4.64 5.20
N ALA A 54 0.44 3.88 5.99
CA ALA A 54 1.30 4.43 7.05
C ALA A 54 2.35 5.43 6.52
N LEU A 55 2.81 5.23 5.28
CA LEU A 55 3.85 6.08 4.66
C LEU A 55 3.30 7.40 4.11
N ALA A 56 1.98 7.61 4.17
CA ALA A 56 1.40 8.93 3.94
C ALA A 56 1.73 9.93 5.07
N ASP A 57 2.09 9.44 6.27
CA ASP A 57 2.64 10.28 7.32
C ASP A 57 4.13 10.52 7.08
N GLN A 58 4.48 11.77 6.78
CA GLN A 58 5.84 12.15 6.41
C GLN A 58 6.83 11.91 7.56
N THR A 59 6.40 12.09 8.81
CA THR A 59 7.24 11.83 9.99
C THR A 59 7.62 10.35 10.07
N THR A 60 6.66 9.47 9.83
CA THR A 60 6.86 8.02 9.81
C THR A 60 7.77 7.60 8.67
N GLU A 61 7.52 8.07 7.46
CA GLU A 61 8.37 7.81 6.30
C GLU A 61 9.84 8.19 6.56
N GLN A 62 10.07 9.41 7.07
CA GLN A 62 11.42 9.91 7.41
C GLN A 62 12.09 9.06 8.49
N ARG A 63 11.39 8.77 9.59
CA ARG A 63 11.94 7.95 10.68
C ARG A 63 12.31 6.54 10.23
N LEU A 64 11.50 5.93 9.37
CA LEU A 64 11.81 4.61 8.80
C LEU A 64 13.01 4.66 7.87
N MET A 65 13.10 5.69 7.01
CA MET A 65 14.25 5.91 6.14
C MET A 65 15.55 6.08 6.95
N GLU A 66 15.53 6.91 7.99
CA GLU A 66 16.67 7.13 8.88
C GLU A 66 17.07 5.86 9.63
N ALA A 67 16.11 5.16 10.23
CA ALA A 67 16.36 3.92 10.95
C ALA A 67 16.91 2.82 10.03
N SER A 68 16.38 2.71 8.82
CA SER A 68 16.84 1.78 7.79
C SER A 68 18.29 2.04 7.41
N ASN A 69 18.66 3.31 7.19
CA ASN A 69 20.04 3.70 6.90
C ASN A 69 20.97 3.50 8.09
N HIS A 70 20.50 3.74 9.30
CA HIS A 70 21.31 3.62 10.51
C HIS A 70 21.64 2.16 10.86
N TRP A 71 20.67 1.26 10.77
CA TRP A 71 20.83 -0.15 11.18
C TRP A 71 21.06 -1.13 10.02
N GLY A 72 20.99 -0.66 8.76
CA GLY A 72 21.24 -1.50 7.60
C GLY A 72 20.07 -2.41 7.17
N HIS A 73 18.93 -2.36 7.88
CA HIS A 73 17.76 -3.15 7.59
C HIS A 73 16.85 -2.48 6.56
N THR A 74 16.26 -3.27 5.67
CA THR A 74 15.43 -2.80 4.55
C THR A 74 13.97 -2.66 4.97
N VAL A 75 13.30 -1.61 4.48
CA VAL A 75 11.83 -1.48 4.55
C VAL A 75 11.25 -1.89 3.20
N PHE A 76 10.64 -3.06 3.15
CA PHE A 76 9.83 -3.52 2.03
C PHE A 76 8.39 -3.03 2.19
N VAL A 77 7.71 -2.74 1.08
CA VAL A 77 6.32 -2.31 1.09
C VAL A 77 5.52 -3.19 0.13
N ALA A 78 4.51 -3.88 0.63
CA ALA A 78 3.68 -4.73 -0.20
C ALA A 78 2.83 -3.88 -1.16
N ARG A 79 2.97 -4.10 -2.47
CA ARG A 79 2.14 -3.43 -3.50
C ARG A 79 0.66 -3.81 -3.45
N GLY A 80 0.35 -4.94 -2.82
CA GLY A 80 -1.01 -5.45 -2.66
C GLY A 80 -1.78 -5.49 -3.99
N ALA A 81 -2.89 -4.78 -4.03
CA ALA A 81 -3.82 -4.79 -5.16
C ALA A 81 -3.40 -3.92 -6.36
N LEU A 82 -2.25 -3.24 -6.31
CA LEU A 82 -1.81 -2.40 -7.42
C LEU A 82 -1.31 -3.24 -8.59
N TRP A 83 -1.98 -3.16 -9.73
CA TRP A 83 -1.50 -3.67 -11.01
C TRP A 83 -0.59 -2.64 -11.70
N GLY A 84 0.44 -3.08 -12.42
CA GLY A 84 1.32 -2.17 -13.18
C GLY A 84 2.31 -1.33 -12.36
N ALA A 85 2.57 -1.66 -11.09
CA ALA A 85 3.48 -0.88 -10.22
C ALA A 85 4.88 -0.65 -10.83
N GLU A 86 5.44 -1.67 -11.49
CA GLU A 86 6.75 -1.59 -12.14
C GLU A 86 6.73 -0.70 -13.40
N ASP A 87 5.66 -0.76 -14.19
CA ASP A 87 5.49 0.07 -15.37
C ASP A 87 5.33 1.55 -14.99
N ILE A 88 4.54 1.83 -13.94
CA ILE A 88 4.40 3.17 -13.36
C ILE A 88 5.78 3.69 -12.92
N ARG A 89 6.54 2.88 -12.17
CA ARG A 89 7.87 3.24 -11.68
C ARG A 89 8.87 3.53 -12.79
N ARG A 90 8.87 2.73 -13.86
CA ARG A 90 9.73 2.95 -15.02
C ARG A 90 9.34 4.21 -15.79
N LEU A 91 8.05 4.44 -15.97
CA LEU A 91 7.54 5.63 -16.63
C LEU A 91 7.89 6.90 -15.84
N ASP A 92 7.71 6.87 -14.51
CA ASP A 92 8.08 7.95 -13.59
C ASP A 92 9.58 8.27 -13.66
N ALA A 93 10.43 7.23 -13.55
CA ALA A 93 11.88 7.37 -13.63
C ALA A 93 12.38 7.92 -14.98
N ALA A 94 11.63 7.67 -16.06
CA ALA A 94 11.91 8.23 -17.38
C ALA A 94 11.39 9.67 -17.57
N GLY A 95 10.77 10.28 -16.55
CA GLY A 95 10.13 11.60 -16.64
C GLY A 95 8.85 11.61 -17.49
N GLY A 96 8.29 10.44 -17.76
CA GLY A 96 7.13 10.27 -18.65
C GLY A 96 5.78 10.25 -17.92
N LEU A 97 5.75 10.40 -16.59
CA LEU A 97 4.52 10.39 -15.81
C LEU A 97 4.11 11.81 -15.43
N GLN A 98 2.94 12.25 -15.90
CA GLN A 98 2.39 13.58 -15.66
C GLN A 98 1.25 13.58 -14.64
N SER A 99 0.45 12.51 -14.62
CA SER A 99 -0.65 12.34 -13.66
C SER A 99 -0.92 10.86 -13.41
N LEU A 100 -1.35 10.53 -12.20
CA LEU A 100 -1.79 9.21 -11.79
C LEU A 100 -3.03 9.34 -10.90
N ARG A 101 -4.10 8.65 -11.28
CA ARG A 101 -5.36 8.54 -10.54
C ARG A 101 -5.64 7.06 -10.27
N VAL A 102 -6.04 6.76 -9.04
CA VAL A 102 -6.49 5.43 -8.63
C VAL A 102 -7.89 5.54 -8.06
N THR A 103 -8.85 4.89 -8.71
CA THR A 103 -10.23 4.80 -8.23
C THR A 103 -10.46 3.41 -7.65
N MET A 104 -10.94 3.33 -6.41
CA MET A 104 -11.42 2.09 -5.81
C MET A 104 -12.93 2.19 -5.62
N ALA A 105 -13.66 1.23 -6.18
CA ALA A 105 -15.08 1.06 -5.94
C ALA A 105 -15.38 -0.28 -5.25
N THR A 106 -16.27 -0.26 -4.27
CA THR A 106 -16.80 -1.45 -3.59
C THR A 106 -18.16 -1.13 -2.96
N HIS A 107 -18.84 -2.15 -2.45
CA HIS A 107 -20.02 -1.98 -1.62
C HIS A 107 -19.71 -1.06 -0.42
N PRO A 108 -20.64 -0.18 0.01
CA PRO A 108 -20.47 0.65 1.21
C PRO A 108 -19.99 -0.12 2.44
N ASP A 109 -20.48 -1.34 2.64
CA ASP A 109 -20.12 -2.20 3.78
C ASP A 109 -18.64 -2.65 3.79
N GLY A 110 -17.95 -2.53 2.65
CA GLY A 110 -16.53 -2.83 2.51
C GLY A 110 -15.60 -1.73 3.02
N PHE A 111 -16.14 -0.55 3.34
CA PHE A 111 -15.33 0.56 3.85
C PHE A 111 -15.11 0.51 5.36
N ARG A 112 -13.92 0.93 5.77
CA ARG A 112 -13.55 1.20 7.17
C ARG A 112 -13.05 2.63 7.22
N LEU A 113 -14.00 3.56 7.11
CA LEU A 113 -13.76 5.00 7.10
C LEU A 113 -13.60 5.52 8.53
N GLU A 114 -12.79 6.56 8.66
CA GLU A 114 -12.45 7.22 9.91
C GLU A 114 -12.61 8.74 9.74
N GLY A 115 -12.61 9.46 10.87
CA GLY A 115 -12.70 10.93 10.89
C GLY A 115 -13.92 11.46 10.13
N SER A 116 -13.71 12.47 9.29
CA SER A 116 -14.78 13.12 8.54
C SER A 116 -15.45 12.23 7.50
N LEU A 117 -14.75 11.21 6.96
CA LEU A 117 -15.34 10.30 5.97
C LEU A 117 -16.32 9.30 6.61
N ALA A 118 -16.17 8.99 7.89
CA ALA A 118 -17.10 8.10 8.60
C ALA A 118 -18.52 8.66 8.72
N ALA A 119 -18.70 9.98 8.61
CA ALA A 119 -20.00 10.65 8.67
C ALA A 119 -20.70 10.75 7.30
N VAL A 120 -20.00 10.44 6.20
CA VAL A 120 -20.53 10.57 4.85
C VAL A 120 -21.61 9.53 4.60
N HIS A 121 -22.81 9.98 4.24
CA HIS A 121 -23.92 9.10 3.89
C HIS A 121 -23.94 8.80 2.38
N THR A 122 -24.13 7.53 2.04
CA THR A 122 -24.37 7.09 0.67
C THR A 122 -25.86 7.22 0.35
N SER A 123 -26.23 8.21 -0.45
CA SER A 123 -27.64 8.50 -0.78
C SER A 123 -28.09 7.94 -2.13
N GLY A 124 -27.17 7.42 -2.95
CA GLY A 124 -27.46 6.91 -4.30
C GLY A 124 -26.78 5.57 -4.62
N PRO A 125 -27.13 4.96 -5.76
CA PRO A 125 -26.60 3.65 -6.18
C PRO A 125 -25.08 3.65 -6.35
N ARG A 126 -24.51 4.80 -6.72
CA ARG A 126 -23.07 5.03 -6.83
C ARG A 126 -22.73 6.42 -6.30
N THR A 127 -21.83 6.51 -5.31
CA THR A 127 -21.51 7.75 -4.58
C THR A 127 -20.00 7.89 -4.43
N VAL A 128 -19.42 9.01 -4.89
CA VAL A 128 -18.02 9.35 -4.63
C VAL A 128 -17.91 9.82 -3.18
N LEU A 129 -17.15 9.08 -2.36
CA LEU A 129 -16.93 9.39 -0.95
C LEU A 129 -15.75 10.34 -0.76
N TYR A 130 -14.75 10.22 -1.62
CA TYR A 130 -13.53 11.02 -1.58
C TYR A 130 -12.95 11.15 -2.98
N GLU A 131 -12.42 12.33 -3.30
CA GLU A 131 -11.57 12.57 -4.46
C GLU A 131 -10.52 13.63 -4.09
N GLY A 132 -9.23 13.28 -4.18
CA GLY A 132 -8.15 14.19 -3.82
C GLY A 132 -6.79 13.48 -3.66
N PRO A 133 -5.78 14.20 -3.16
CA PRO A 133 -4.46 13.63 -2.90
C PRO A 133 -4.49 12.41 -1.99
N VAL A 134 -3.76 11.35 -2.32
CA VAL A 134 -3.68 10.13 -1.50
C VAL A 134 -3.25 10.44 -0.06
N ARG A 135 -2.40 11.46 0.16
CA ARG A 135 -2.00 11.91 1.51
C ARG A 135 -3.19 12.22 2.41
N GLY A 136 -4.20 12.92 1.89
CA GLY A 136 -5.39 13.29 2.65
C GLY A 136 -6.33 12.11 2.87
N LEU A 137 -6.29 11.10 1.99
CA LEU A 137 -7.14 9.93 2.08
C LEU A 137 -6.66 8.91 3.12
N CYS A 138 -5.35 8.67 3.19
CA CYS A 138 -4.78 7.62 4.04
C CYS A 138 -5.22 7.68 5.52
N PRO A 139 -5.24 8.84 6.21
CA PRO A 139 -5.71 8.88 7.59
C PRO A 139 -7.24 8.70 7.73
N LEU A 140 -8.02 8.91 6.67
CA LEU A 140 -9.48 8.82 6.69
C LEU A 140 -10.00 7.44 6.24
N ALA A 141 -9.18 6.66 5.55
CA ALA A 141 -9.51 5.31 5.08
C ALA A 141 -8.27 4.42 5.05
N PRO A 142 -7.57 4.21 6.19
CA PRO A 142 -6.25 3.58 6.23
C PRO A 142 -6.23 2.16 5.65
N ARG A 143 -7.33 1.42 5.79
CA ARG A 143 -7.44 0.04 5.32
C ARG A 143 -7.86 -0.06 3.85
N ASN A 144 -8.55 0.94 3.32
CA ASN A 144 -9.05 0.96 1.94
C ASN A 144 -8.09 1.68 0.97
N SER A 145 -7.14 2.48 1.48
CA SER A 145 -6.23 3.30 0.68
C SER A 145 -4.90 2.63 0.33
N ASN A 146 -4.64 1.40 0.78
CA ASN A 146 -3.34 0.70 0.59
C ASN A 146 -2.91 0.60 -0.89
N THR A 147 -3.83 0.33 -1.82
CA THR A 147 -3.54 0.29 -3.26
C THR A 147 -3.11 1.65 -3.80
N MET A 148 -3.74 2.71 -3.31
CA MET A 148 -3.45 4.09 -3.75
C MET A 148 -2.14 4.58 -3.14
N ALA A 149 -1.85 4.22 -1.90
CA ALA A 149 -0.58 4.46 -1.25
C ALA A 149 0.57 3.71 -1.95
N ALA A 150 0.35 2.45 -2.36
CA ALA A 150 1.30 1.73 -3.21
C ALA A 150 1.54 2.45 -4.55
N ALA A 151 0.51 3.06 -5.14
CA ALA A 151 0.63 3.80 -6.39
C ALA A 151 1.43 5.10 -6.21
N ALA A 152 1.23 5.80 -5.08
CA ALA A 152 2.04 6.95 -4.69
C ALA A 152 3.52 6.60 -4.53
N LEU A 153 3.84 5.45 -3.93
CA LEU A 153 5.21 4.95 -3.81
C LEU A 153 5.80 4.50 -5.15
N ALA A 154 4.96 3.97 -6.05
CA ALA A 154 5.39 3.59 -7.40
C ALA A 154 5.67 4.80 -8.31
N ALA A 155 5.14 5.99 -7.96
CA ALA A 155 5.32 7.24 -8.70
C ALA A 155 6.02 8.32 -7.84
N PRO A 156 7.30 8.18 -7.48
CA PRO A 156 8.01 9.15 -6.63
C PRO A 156 7.93 10.60 -7.10
N SER A 157 7.89 10.85 -8.42
CA SER A 157 7.74 12.22 -8.92
C SER A 157 6.38 12.82 -8.57
N LEU A 158 5.33 12.04 -8.33
CA LEU A 158 4.02 12.54 -7.89
C LEU A 158 3.82 12.42 -6.38
N GLY A 159 4.23 11.29 -5.81
CA GLY A 159 4.12 10.97 -4.39
C GLY A 159 2.67 11.03 -3.87
N PHE A 160 2.53 11.04 -2.55
CA PHE A 160 1.22 11.06 -1.90
C PHE A 160 0.44 12.37 -2.14
N ASP A 161 1.13 13.45 -2.49
CA ASP A 161 0.54 14.78 -2.67
C ASP A 161 -0.10 14.99 -4.05
N ARG A 162 0.40 14.31 -5.08
CA ARG A 162 -0.08 14.51 -6.46
C ARG A 162 -0.72 13.29 -7.09
N VAL A 163 -0.55 12.10 -6.53
CA VAL A 163 -1.39 10.96 -6.90
C VAL A 163 -2.80 11.21 -6.36
N ILE A 164 -3.80 11.04 -7.23
CA ILE A 164 -5.21 11.27 -6.87
C ILE A 164 -5.86 9.93 -6.52
N GLY A 165 -6.36 9.83 -5.30
CA GLY A 165 -7.16 8.70 -4.84
C GLY A 165 -8.65 9.03 -4.88
N VAL A 166 -9.47 8.09 -5.36
CA VAL A 166 -10.93 8.23 -5.41
C VAL A 166 -11.60 7.01 -4.80
N LEU A 167 -12.39 7.21 -3.75
CA LEU A 167 -13.21 6.16 -3.15
C LEU A 167 -14.65 6.29 -3.63
N VAL A 168 -15.19 5.19 -4.12
CA VAL A 168 -16.58 5.14 -4.61
C VAL A 168 -17.34 4.02 -3.94
N ALA A 169 -18.42 4.39 -3.25
CA ALA A 169 -19.43 3.47 -2.79
C ALA A 169 -20.36 3.09 -3.94
N ASP A 170 -20.52 1.80 -4.19
CA ASP A 170 -21.37 1.29 -5.25
C ASP A 170 -22.20 0.10 -4.78
N LEU A 171 -23.52 0.27 -4.73
CA LEU A 171 -24.47 -0.74 -4.28
C LEU A 171 -24.60 -1.91 -5.25
N SER A 172 -24.14 -1.77 -6.50
CA SER A 172 -24.17 -2.86 -7.49
C SER A 172 -23.02 -3.86 -7.30
N LEU A 173 -21.97 -3.50 -6.56
CA LEU A 173 -20.79 -4.35 -6.35
C LEU A 173 -20.98 -5.23 -5.11
N THR A 174 -21.74 -6.31 -5.23
CA THR A 174 -22.12 -7.15 -4.07
C THR A 174 -21.02 -8.08 -3.56
N ASP A 175 -20.08 -8.46 -4.43
CA ASP A 175 -19.10 -9.53 -4.19
C ASP A 175 -17.74 -9.26 -4.87
N MET A 176 -17.45 -7.99 -5.16
CA MET A 176 -16.20 -7.62 -5.85
C MET A 176 -15.74 -6.21 -5.51
N HIS A 177 -14.43 -6.01 -5.60
CA HIS A 177 -13.79 -4.71 -5.57
C HIS A 177 -13.29 -4.38 -6.96
N VAL A 178 -13.59 -3.16 -7.41
CA VAL A 178 -13.08 -2.63 -8.68
C VAL A 178 -11.99 -1.62 -8.38
N VAL A 179 -10.86 -1.75 -9.09
CA VAL A 179 -9.78 -0.76 -9.05
C VAL A 179 -9.45 -0.33 -10.47
N ASP A 180 -9.63 0.96 -10.74
CA ASP A 180 -9.17 1.61 -11.96
C ASP A 180 -7.88 2.38 -11.69
N VAL A 181 -6.91 2.23 -12.57
CA VAL A 181 -5.68 3.04 -12.55
C VAL A 181 -5.58 3.76 -13.88
N GLU A 182 -5.51 5.08 -13.80
CA GLU A 182 -5.42 5.98 -14.93
C GLU A 182 -4.13 6.78 -14.83
N LEU A 183 -3.32 6.75 -15.89
CA LEU A 183 -2.13 7.58 -15.97
C LEU A 183 -2.02 8.28 -17.32
N LYS A 184 -1.33 9.42 -17.32
CA LYS A 184 -1.01 10.19 -18.52
C LYS A 184 0.44 10.63 -18.47
N GLY A 185 1.07 10.67 -19.64
CA GLY A 185 2.36 11.31 -19.84
C GLY A 185 2.23 12.76 -20.31
N PRO A 186 3.37 13.46 -20.51
CA PRO A 186 3.35 14.81 -21.04
C PRO A 186 2.79 14.84 -22.48
N PRO A 187 2.24 15.99 -22.92
CA PRO A 187 1.82 16.15 -24.31
C PRO A 187 2.98 15.94 -25.27
N GLY A 188 2.77 15.10 -26.29
CA GLY A 188 3.73 14.95 -27.38
C GLY A 188 3.67 16.12 -28.38
N PRO A 189 4.47 16.06 -29.46
CA PRO A 189 4.53 17.12 -30.48
C PRO A 189 3.18 17.44 -31.15
N THR A 190 2.27 16.47 -31.18
CA THR A 190 0.91 16.62 -31.74
C THR A 190 -0.13 17.09 -30.73
N GLY A 191 0.26 17.34 -29.48
CA GLY A 191 -0.64 17.66 -28.37
C GLY A 191 -1.31 16.45 -27.71
N CYS A 192 -1.25 15.27 -28.34
CA CYS A 192 -1.73 14.03 -27.73
C CYS A 192 -0.77 13.53 -26.66
N SER A 193 -1.30 13.11 -25.51
CA SER A 193 -0.51 12.52 -24.43
C SER A 193 -0.59 11.00 -24.49
N PHE A 194 0.50 10.32 -24.13
CA PHE A 194 0.44 8.90 -23.77
C PHE A 194 -0.55 8.71 -22.61
N ALA A 195 -1.37 7.68 -22.66
CA ALA A 195 -2.32 7.37 -21.60
C ALA A 195 -2.47 5.87 -21.43
N VAL A 196 -2.66 5.43 -20.19
CA VAL A 196 -2.98 4.04 -19.85
C VAL A 196 -4.18 4.06 -18.90
N HIS A 197 -5.11 3.16 -19.16
CA HIS A 197 -6.22 2.83 -18.29
C HIS A 197 -6.18 1.34 -18.01
N THR A 198 -6.11 0.95 -16.74
CA THR A 198 -6.26 -0.45 -16.32
C THR A 198 -7.52 -0.60 -15.49
N HIS A 199 -8.33 -1.60 -15.81
CA HIS A 199 -9.51 -1.97 -15.04
C HIS A 199 -9.26 -3.32 -14.38
N ARG A 200 -9.44 -3.40 -13.06
CA ARG A 200 -9.25 -4.63 -12.30
C ARG A 200 -10.47 -4.93 -11.45
N GLU A 201 -11.05 -6.10 -11.68
CA GLU A 201 -12.10 -6.68 -10.84
C GLU A 201 -11.48 -7.73 -9.91
N ASN A 202 -11.79 -7.66 -8.63
CA ASN A 202 -11.25 -8.58 -7.63
C ASN A 202 -12.37 -9.13 -6.75
N PRO A 203 -12.74 -10.41 -6.89
CA PRO A 203 -13.76 -11.03 -6.06
C PRO A 203 -13.45 -10.90 -4.55
N ALA A 204 -14.46 -10.52 -3.79
CA ALA A 204 -14.40 -10.25 -2.37
C ALA A 204 -15.68 -10.75 -1.67
N GLN A 205 -15.54 -11.27 -0.46
CA GLN A 205 -16.72 -11.59 0.35
C GLN A 205 -17.47 -10.31 0.73
N PRO A 206 -18.80 -10.32 0.86
CA PRO A 206 -19.57 -9.16 1.28
C PRO A 206 -19.00 -8.52 2.55
N GLY A 207 -18.77 -7.20 2.51
CA GLY A 207 -18.20 -6.43 3.62
C GLY A 207 -16.71 -6.64 3.90
N ALA A 208 -16.00 -7.43 3.08
CA ALA A 208 -14.55 -7.58 3.19
C ALA A 208 -13.82 -6.32 2.73
N VAL A 209 -12.70 -6.00 3.39
CA VAL A 209 -11.84 -4.87 3.00
C VAL A 209 -10.85 -5.25 1.90
N THR A 210 -10.56 -6.55 1.77
CA THR A 210 -9.54 -7.09 0.88
C THR A 210 -10.12 -8.23 0.04
N GLY A 211 -9.99 -8.13 -1.28
CA GLY A 211 -10.35 -9.21 -2.20
C GLY A 211 -9.27 -10.31 -2.27
N SER A 212 -9.68 -11.49 -2.70
CA SER A 212 -8.89 -12.73 -2.66
C SER A 212 -7.53 -12.63 -3.38
N ALA A 213 -7.47 -11.97 -4.55
CA ALA A 213 -6.23 -11.88 -5.32
C ALA A 213 -5.15 -10.99 -4.67
N THR A 214 -5.52 -10.18 -3.67
CA THR A 214 -4.55 -9.38 -2.90
C THR A 214 -3.69 -10.26 -1.99
N VAL A 215 -4.21 -11.40 -1.53
CA VAL A 215 -3.46 -12.35 -0.68
C VAL A 215 -2.28 -12.93 -1.44
N THR A 216 -2.51 -13.37 -2.69
CA THR A 216 -1.45 -13.89 -3.56
C THR A 216 -0.40 -12.84 -3.87
N ALA A 217 -0.81 -11.60 -4.17
CA ALA A 217 0.13 -10.51 -4.40
C ALA A 217 0.99 -10.23 -3.16
N PHE A 218 0.38 -10.17 -1.98
CA PHE A 218 1.07 -10.00 -0.71
C PHE A 218 2.08 -11.13 -0.44
N TRP A 219 1.69 -12.37 -0.72
CA TRP A 219 2.57 -13.53 -0.61
C TRP A 219 3.81 -13.40 -1.51
N HIS A 220 3.66 -12.88 -2.73
CA HIS A 220 4.80 -12.62 -3.61
C HIS A 220 5.72 -11.50 -3.09
N SER A 221 5.17 -10.43 -2.51
CA SER A 221 5.96 -9.40 -1.81
C SER A 221 6.77 -10.02 -0.66
N LEU A 222 6.15 -10.91 0.13
CA LEU A 222 6.82 -11.64 1.20
C LEU A 222 7.94 -12.54 0.67
N LEU A 223 7.69 -13.33 -0.38
CA LEU A 223 8.73 -14.16 -0.99
C LEU A 223 9.88 -13.33 -1.57
N GLY A 224 9.59 -12.12 -2.07
CA GLY A 224 10.61 -11.17 -2.50
C GLY A 224 11.47 -10.66 -1.35
N ALA A 225 10.84 -10.29 -0.23
CA ALA A 225 11.50 -9.77 0.97
C ALA A 225 12.28 -10.84 1.76
N ALA A 226 11.81 -12.10 1.74
CA ALA A 226 12.38 -13.18 2.56
C ALA A 226 13.52 -13.96 1.88
N ARG A 227 13.83 -13.71 0.60
CA ARG A 227 14.87 -14.46 -0.11
C ARG A 227 16.29 -13.97 0.25
N PRO A 228 17.23 -14.88 0.60
CA PRO A 228 18.64 -14.53 0.75
C PRO A 228 19.23 -14.02 -0.57
N LEU A 229 20.22 -13.11 -0.46
CA LEU A 229 21.01 -12.54 -1.56
C LEU A 229 21.77 -13.60 -2.36
N GLN A 230 21.09 -14.30 -3.29
CA GLN A 230 21.72 -15.20 -4.28
C GLN A 230 20.92 -15.19 -5.59
N GLY A 231 21.13 -14.19 -6.46
CA GLY A 231 20.63 -14.19 -7.84
C GLY A 231 20.37 -12.81 -8.47
N CYS A 232 20.57 -12.71 -9.79
CA CYS A 232 20.57 -11.45 -10.58
C CYS A 232 19.20 -10.75 -10.76
N CYS A 233 18.10 -11.26 -10.22
CA CYS A 233 16.74 -10.70 -10.38
C CYS A 233 16.06 -10.41 -9.02
N GLN A 234 16.82 -9.97 -8.02
CA GLN A 234 16.35 -9.84 -6.63
C GLN A 234 16.19 -8.38 -6.21
N LEU A 235 15.23 -8.12 -5.31
CA LEU A 235 15.19 -6.85 -4.56
C LEU A 235 16.45 -6.83 -3.68
N PRO A 236 17.37 -5.88 -3.88
CA PRO A 236 18.55 -5.82 -3.03
C PRO A 236 18.12 -5.50 -1.59
N CYS A 237 18.55 -6.32 -0.62
CA CYS A 237 18.56 -5.93 0.80
C CYS A 237 19.53 -4.76 0.94
N ARG A 238 19.01 -3.55 0.72
CA ARG A 238 19.72 -2.29 0.83
C ARG A 238 18.88 -1.34 1.67
N PRO A 239 19.50 -0.49 2.48
CA PRO A 239 18.79 0.55 3.20
C PRO A 239 17.85 1.36 2.30
N GLY A 240 16.73 1.77 2.87
CA GLY A 240 15.66 2.51 2.22
C GLY A 240 14.32 1.78 2.21
N ILE A 241 13.35 2.45 1.58
CA ILE A 241 11.97 1.98 1.42
C ILE A 241 11.78 1.52 -0.02
N HIS A 242 11.37 0.26 -0.21
CA HIS A 242 11.24 -0.35 -1.54
C HIS A 242 9.87 -1.03 -1.69
N LEU A 243 9.11 -0.60 -2.71
CA LEU A 243 7.86 -1.25 -3.10
C LEU A 243 8.16 -2.61 -3.76
N CYS A 244 7.45 -3.66 -3.34
CA CYS A 244 7.62 -5.04 -3.79
C CYS A 244 6.29 -5.72 -4.10
#